data_AF-A0A9X2M8B2-F1
#
_entry.id   AF-A0A9X2M8B2-F1
#
_cell.length_a   1.000
_cell.length_b   1.000
_cell.length_c   1.000
_cell.angle_alpha   90.00
_cell.angle_beta   90.00
_cell.angle_gamma   90.00
#
_symmetry.space_group_name_H-M   'P 1'
#
loop_
_entity.id
_entity.type
_entity.pdbx_description
1 polymer ?
#
loop_
_entity_poly.entity_id
_entity_poly.type
_entity_poly.pdbx_seq_one_letter_code
_entity_poly.pdbx_strand_id
1 'polypeptide(L)'
;NGFSQWIGFGNRGVIADNDPVEQEKAMKFNALLTNAVIFHNALDIAEIVRQLLEEGWTIEPEDLANISPYLTEHINRFGEYSTHELGIQPEAYDPKLDVDFTQLREQDPAAVGFGQAA
;
A
#
# COMPACT_ATOMS: atom_id res chain seq x y z
N ASN A 1 -4.05 0.62 14.62
CA ASN A 1 -4.73 1.04 13.38
C ASN A 1 -4.51 2.54 13.10
N GLY A 2 -3.26 3.03 13.16
CA GLY A 2 -2.97 4.47 13.09
C GLY A 2 -3.01 5.05 11.67
N PHE A 3 -2.67 4.24 10.66
CA PHE A 3 -2.66 4.66 9.26
C PHE A 3 -4.07 4.96 8.74
N SER A 4 -5.04 4.04 8.93
CA SER A 4 -6.44 4.28 8.55
C SER A 4 -7.08 5.47 9.30
N GLN A 5 -6.70 5.71 10.56
CA GLN A 5 -7.13 6.91 11.30
C GLN A 5 -6.53 8.19 10.73
N TRP A 6 -5.28 8.14 10.26
CA TRP A 6 -4.63 9.26 9.58
C TRP A 6 -5.27 9.55 8.22
N ILE A 7 -5.68 8.52 7.48
CA ILE A 7 -6.40 8.65 6.21
C ILE A 7 -7.80 9.24 6.41
N GLY A 8 -8.45 8.96 7.55
CA GLY A 8 -9.80 9.44 7.85
C GLY A 8 -9.98 10.95 7.68
N PHE A 9 -10.91 11.34 6.80
CA PHE A 9 -11.32 12.73 6.59
C PHE A 9 -12.46 13.13 7.55
N GLY A 10 -12.59 14.42 7.86
CA GLY A 10 -13.64 14.95 8.74
C GLY A 10 -13.49 14.51 10.21
N ASN A 11 -12.90 15.36 11.05
CA ASN A 11 -12.68 15.09 12.48
C ASN A 11 -12.09 13.69 12.79
N ARG A 12 -11.12 13.21 11.98
CA ARG A 12 -10.52 11.86 12.07
C ARG A 12 -11.51 10.70 11.87
N GLY A 13 -12.56 10.90 11.06
CA GLY A 13 -13.61 9.90 10.84
C GLY A 13 -14.55 9.74 12.03
N VAL A 14 -14.66 10.74 12.91
CA VAL A 14 -15.66 10.74 13.98
C VAL A 14 -17.04 10.80 13.35
N ILE A 15 -17.78 9.72 13.56
CA ILE A 15 -19.18 9.56 13.20
C ILE A 15 -19.98 10.60 14.00
N ALA A 16 -20.48 11.63 13.31
CA ALA A 16 -21.24 12.71 13.93
C ALA A 16 -22.72 12.34 14.17
N ASP A 17 -23.22 11.31 13.48
CA ASP A 17 -24.64 10.91 13.51
C ASP A 17 -24.78 9.41 13.78
N ASN A 18 -25.80 9.03 14.56
CA ASN A 18 -26.07 7.64 14.92
C ASN A 18 -26.95 6.92 13.88
N ASP A 19 -26.73 7.20 12.59
CA ASP A 19 -27.35 6.51 11.48
C ASP A 19 -26.46 5.33 11.03
N PRO A 20 -26.92 4.07 11.20
CA PRO A 20 -26.15 2.89 10.81
C PRO A 20 -25.71 2.88 9.34
N VAL A 21 -26.53 3.44 8.43
CA VAL A 21 -26.23 3.43 6.99
C VAL A 21 -25.06 4.37 6.68
N GLU A 22 -25.06 5.57 7.28
CA GLU A 22 -23.98 6.54 7.09
C GLU A 22 -22.67 6.08 7.75
N GLN A 23 -22.77 5.39 8.89
CA GLN A 23 -21.63 4.74 9.54
C GLN A 23 -20.99 3.66 8.67
N GLU A 24 -21.82 2.77 8.10
CA GLU A 24 -21.34 1.71 7.23
C GLU A 24 -20.65 2.28 5.98
N LYS A 25 -21.22 3.33 5.37
CA LYS A 25 -20.58 4.04 4.26
C LYS A 25 -19.24 4.60 4.66
N ALA A 26 -19.16 5.34 5.77
CA ALA A 26 -17.91 5.94 6.25
C ALA A 26 -16.82 4.88 6.48
N MET A 27 -17.16 3.74 7.08
CA MET A 27 -16.24 2.63 7.29
C MET A 27 -15.74 2.03 5.97
N LYS A 28 -16.62 1.76 5.02
CA LYS A 28 -16.26 1.18 3.71
C LYS A 28 -15.41 2.14 2.89
N PHE A 29 -15.76 3.42 2.85
CA PHE A 29 -14.98 4.44 2.14
C PHE A 29 -13.58 4.60 2.76
N ASN A 30 -13.48 4.62 4.09
CA ASN A 30 -12.17 4.68 4.74
C ASN A 30 -11.33 3.43 4.42
N ALA A 31 -11.93 2.23 4.49
CA ALA A 31 -11.23 1.00 4.14
C ALA A 31 -10.74 1.01 2.68
N LEU A 32 -11.59 1.43 1.74
CA LEU A 32 -11.23 1.55 0.33
C LEU A 32 -10.09 2.54 0.13
N LEU A 33 -10.20 3.74 0.70
CA LEU A 33 -9.18 4.78 0.57
C LEU A 33 -7.86 4.34 1.20
N THR A 34 -7.91 3.72 2.38
CA THR A 34 -6.74 3.17 3.07
C THR A 34 -6.02 2.16 2.18
N ASN A 35 -6.75 1.20 1.61
CA ASN A 35 -6.18 0.19 0.72
C ASN A 35 -5.61 0.81 -0.56
N ALA A 36 -6.28 1.81 -1.14
CA ALA A 36 -5.80 2.51 -2.32
C ALA A 36 -4.47 3.23 -2.07
N VAL A 37 -4.32 3.89 -0.91
CA VAL A 37 -3.06 4.57 -0.55
C VAL A 37 -1.95 3.57 -0.23
N ILE A 38 -2.25 2.46 0.45
CA ILE A 38 -1.28 1.38 0.68
C ILE A 38 -0.77 0.85 -0.66
N PHE A 39 -1.67 0.62 -1.61
CA PHE A 39 -1.33 0.15 -2.94
C PHE A 39 -0.45 1.16 -3.68
N HIS A 40 -0.82 2.44 -3.67
CA HIS A 40 0.00 3.50 -4.26
C HIS A 40 1.42 3.55 -3.67
N ASN A 41 1.55 3.50 -2.34
CA ASN A 41 2.85 3.45 -1.68
C ASN A 41 3.66 2.22 -2.09
N ALA A 42 3.03 1.05 -2.22
CA ALA A 42 3.70 -0.16 -2.67
C ALA A 42 4.19 -0.06 -4.12
N LEU A 43 3.42 0.59 -5.00
CA LEU A 43 3.83 0.87 -6.38
C LEU A 43 5.05 1.78 -6.42
N ASP A 44 5.02 2.89 -5.67
CA ASP A 44 6.13 3.84 -5.62
C ASP A 44 7.41 3.17 -5.10
N ILE A 45 7.29 2.34 -4.04
CA ILE A 45 8.42 1.55 -3.53
C ILE A 45 8.96 0.61 -4.61
N ALA A 46 8.10 -0.14 -5.29
CA ALA A 46 8.52 -1.07 -6.34
C ALA A 46 9.23 -0.34 -7.50
N GLU A 47 8.73 0.83 -7.88
CA GLU A 47 9.32 1.65 -8.93
C GLU A 47 10.70 2.18 -8.54
N ILE A 48 10.86 2.69 -7.31
CA ILE A 48 12.16 3.10 -6.78
C ILE A 48 13.14 1.92 -6.77
N VAL A 49 12.70 0.73 -6.37
CA VAL A 49 13.54 -0.48 -6.36
C VAL A 49 14.00 -0.84 -7.78
N ARG A 50 13.12 -0.78 -8.78
CA ARG A 50 13.51 -1.02 -10.18
C ARG A 50 14.58 -0.04 -10.63
N GLN A 51 14.40 1.24 -10.36
CA GLN A 51 15.38 2.28 -10.71
C GLN A 51 16.74 2.01 -10.06
N LEU A 52 16.76 1.63 -8.79
CA LEU A 52 18.00 1.27 -8.08
C LEU A 52 18.68 0.03 -8.69
N LEU A 53 17.91 -0.99 -9.06
CA LEU A 53 18.46 -2.17 -9.76
C LEU A 53 19.04 -1.80 -11.14
N GLU A 54 18.38 -0.92 -11.89
CA GLU A 54 18.87 -0.42 -13.18
C GLU A 54 20.16 0.40 -13.05
N GLU A 55 20.31 1.15 -11.97
CA GLU A 55 21.54 1.86 -11.61
C GLU A 55 22.69 0.91 -11.18
N GLY A 56 22.41 -0.39 -11.01
CA GLY A 56 23.38 -1.42 -10.64
C GLY A 56 23.52 -1.64 -9.13
N TRP A 57 22.60 -1.11 -8.31
CA TRP A 57 22.54 -1.45 -6.88
C TRP A 57 22.04 -2.88 -6.70
N THR A 58 22.55 -3.54 -5.66
CA THR A 58 22.04 -4.84 -5.20
C THR A 58 21.08 -4.59 -4.04
N ILE A 59 19.86 -5.12 -4.13
CA ILE A 59 18.83 -5.03 -3.10
C ILE A 59 18.50 -6.45 -2.66
N GLU A 60 18.71 -6.73 -1.38
CA GLU A 60 18.38 -8.03 -0.78
C GLU A 60 16.91 -8.04 -0.34
N PRO A 61 16.24 -9.20 -0.33
CA PRO A 61 14.84 -9.27 0.07
C PRO A 61 14.62 -8.80 1.53
N GLU A 62 15.61 -8.95 2.41
CA GLU A 62 15.59 -8.44 3.78
C GLU A 62 15.50 -6.90 3.84
N ASP A 63 16.09 -6.19 2.87
CA ASP A 63 16.02 -4.73 2.81
C ASP A 63 14.57 -4.29 2.63
N LEU A 64 13.84 -4.97 1.74
CA LEU A 64 12.43 -4.69 1.47
C LEU A 64 11.50 -5.17 2.60
N ALA A 65 11.86 -6.25 3.29
CA ALA A 65 11.08 -6.76 4.43
C ALA A 65 11.00 -5.75 5.59
N ASN A 66 11.97 -4.84 5.69
CA ASN A 66 12.00 -3.77 6.69
C ASN A 66 11.22 -2.52 6.28
N ILE A 67 10.77 -2.42 5.01
CA ILE A 67 10.04 -1.27 4.49
C ILE A 67 8.55 -1.49 4.68
N SER A 68 7.87 -0.48 5.23
CA SER A 68 6.42 -0.51 5.42
C SER A 68 5.71 0.40 4.41
N PRO A 69 4.63 -0.03 3.75
CA PRO A 69 3.85 0.79 2.82
C PRO A 69 2.93 1.80 3.52
N TYR A 70 3.15 2.10 4.80
CA TYR A 70 2.35 3.03 5.60
C TYR A 70 2.99 4.42 5.75
N LEU A 71 3.90 4.77 4.85
CA LEU A 71 4.54 6.08 4.79
C LEU A 71 3.48 7.17 4.49
N THR A 72 3.61 8.31 5.18
CA THR A 72 2.63 9.42 5.11
C THR A 72 3.25 10.77 4.80
N GLU A 73 4.56 10.92 4.95
CA GLU A 73 5.26 12.20 4.84
C GLU A 73 5.22 12.78 3.41
N HIS A 74 5.25 11.92 2.39
CA HIS A 74 5.20 12.31 0.99
C HIS A 74 3.77 12.61 0.47
N ILE A 75 2.73 12.31 1.25
CA ILE A 75 1.34 12.39 0.81
C ILE A 75 0.72 13.74 1.22
N ASN A 76 0.30 14.53 0.24
CA ASN A 76 -0.34 15.82 0.47
C ASN A 76 -1.87 15.71 0.64
N ARG A 77 -2.36 15.25 1.80
CA ARG A 77 -3.80 14.98 2.01
C ARG A 77 -4.77 16.16 1.76
N PHE A 78 -4.32 17.39 1.99
CA PHE A 78 -5.14 18.61 1.87
C PHE A 78 -4.59 19.59 0.83
N GLY A 79 -3.87 19.06 -0.15
CA GLY A 79 -3.27 19.83 -1.23
C GLY A 79 -4.25 20.20 -2.34
N GLU A 80 -3.76 21.07 -3.22
CA GLU A 80 -4.38 21.32 -4.52
C GLU A 80 -3.89 20.26 -5.51
N TYR A 81 -4.81 19.50 -6.08
CA TYR A 81 -4.53 18.51 -7.11
C TYR A 81 -5.08 18.98 -8.45
N SER A 82 -4.23 18.97 -9.48
CA SER A 82 -4.65 19.26 -10.85
C SER A 82 -5.53 18.14 -11.37
N THR A 83 -6.69 18.48 -11.92
CA THR A 83 -7.59 17.50 -12.55
C THR A 83 -7.27 17.26 -14.03
N HIS A 84 -6.30 17.98 -14.60
CA HIS A 84 -5.93 17.89 -16.01
C HIS A 84 -5.47 16.48 -16.42
N GLU A 85 -4.92 15.71 -15.49
CA GLU A 85 -4.33 14.40 -15.75
C GLU A 85 -5.30 13.24 -15.50
N LEU A 86 -6.52 13.50 -14.98
CA LEU A 86 -7.52 12.45 -14.71
C LEU A 86 -7.97 11.68 -15.96
N GLY A 87 -7.77 12.26 -17.15
CA GLY A 87 -8.06 11.60 -18.43
C GLY A 87 -6.93 10.74 -18.99
N ILE A 88 -5.74 10.78 -18.37
CA ILE A 88 -4.58 10.01 -18.81
C ILE A 88 -4.74 8.60 -18.22
N GLN A 89 -4.74 7.58 -19.09
CA GLN A 89 -4.69 6.20 -18.62
C GLN A 89 -3.29 5.90 -18.11
N PRO A 90 -3.14 5.38 -16.88
CA PRO A 90 -1.85 4.96 -16.38
C PRO A 90 -1.34 3.77 -17.21
N GLU A 91 -0.02 3.58 -17.18
CA GLU A 91 0.60 2.38 -17.76
C GLU A 91 0.07 1.11 -17.08
N ALA A 92 0.18 -0.01 -17.80
CA ALA A 92 -0.25 -1.29 -17.25
C ALA A 92 0.59 -1.63 -16.01
N TYR A 93 -0.08 -2.11 -14.97
CA TYR A 93 0.59 -2.56 -13.76
C TYR A 93 1.54 -3.73 -14.06
N ASP A 94 2.82 -3.53 -13.81
CA ASP A 94 3.83 -4.58 -13.81
C ASP A 94 4.02 -5.11 -12.37
N PRO A 95 3.68 -6.38 -12.07
CA PRO A 95 3.94 -6.98 -10.77
C PRO A 95 5.37 -7.49 -10.59
N LYS A 96 6.20 -7.51 -11.65
CA LYS A 96 7.53 -8.08 -11.59
C LYS A 96 8.48 -7.14 -10.83
N LEU A 97 9.22 -7.73 -9.91
CA LEU A 97 10.33 -7.10 -9.19
C LEU A 97 11.48 -8.11 -9.20
N ASP A 98 12.63 -7.70 -9.74
CA ASP A 98 13.79 -8.58 -9.92
C ASP A 98 14.61 -8.72 -8.62
N VAL A 99 13.93 -9.12 -7.55
CA VAL A 99 14.48 -9.42 -6.22
C VAL A 99 14.12 -10.86 -5.84
N ASP A 100 15.08 -11.63 -5.35
CA ASP A 100 14.86 -13.04 -4.99
C ASP A 100 14.35 -13.18 -3.55
N PHE A 101 13.03 -13.26 -3.40
CA PHE A 101 12.38 -13.47 -2.08
C PHE A 101 12.40 -14.92 -1.57
N THR A 102 13.01 -15.88 -2.30
CA THR A 102 13.03 -17.28 -1.84
C THR A 102 13.75 -17.44 -0.50
N GLN A 103 14.77 -16.62 -0.25
CA GLN A 103 15.57 -16.61 0.99
C GLN A 103 14.72 -16.34 2.23
N LEU A 104 13.69 -15.48 2.14
CA LEU A 104 12.78 -15.18 3.26
C LEU A 104 11.77 -16.31 3.51
N ARG A 105 11.37 -17.04 2.46
CA ARG A 105 10.36 -18.10 2.58
C ARG A 105 10.90 -19.33 3.31
N GLU A 106 12.18 -19.62 3.14
CA GLU A 106 12.85 -20.77 3.79
C GLU A 106 13.11 -20.52 5.29
N GLN A 107 13.13 -19.27 5.72
CA GLN A 107 13.31 -18.87 7.12
C GLN A 107 12.00 -18.94 7.95
N ASP A 108 10.84 -19.09 7.30
CA ASP A 108 9.55 -19.24 7.98
C ASP A 108 9.15 -20.73 8.13
N PRO A 109 9.34 -21.35 9.32
CA PRO A 109 8.96 -22.74 9.56
C PRO A 109 7.43 -22.98 9.48
N ALA A 110 6.59 -21.94 9.42
CA ALA A 110 5.14 -22.09 9.29
C ALA A 110 4.65 -22.31 7.84
N ALA A 111 5.47 -21.99 6.82
CA ALA A 111 5.05 -22.08 5.42
C ALA A 111 5.08 -23.51 4.83
N VAL A 112 5.67 -24.47 5.54
CA VAL A 112 5.81 -25.88 5.08
C VAL A 112 4.53 -26.71 5.29
N GLY A 113 3.53 -26.21 6.03
CA GLY A 113 2.41 -27.00 6.54
C GLY A 113 1.09 -27.02 5.72
N PHE A 114 0.95 -26.28 4.62
CA PHE A 114 -0.35 -26.14 3.94
C PHE A 114 -0.49 -26.92 2.62
N GLY A 115 0.32 -27.97 2.42
CA GLY A 115 0.31 -28.80 1.20
C GLY A 115 -0.39 -30.16 1.30
N GLN A 116 -0.97 -30.53 2.46
CA GLN A 116 -1.69 -31.80 2.62
C GLN A 116 -2.95 -31.62 3.47
N ALA A 117 -4.06 -31.27 2.83
CA ALA A 117 -5.39 -31.62 3.30
C ALA A 117 -6.36 -31.64 2.11
N ALA A 118 -6.76 -32.87 1.75
CA ALA A 118 -7.93 -33.34 0.99
C ALA A 118 -8.36 -32.60 -0.29
#